data_AF-A0A412Q500-F1
#
_entry.id   AF-A0A412Q500-F1
#
_cell.length_a   1.000
_cell.length_b   1.000
_cell.length_c   1.000
_cell.angle_alpha   90.00
_cell.angle_beta   90.00
_cell.angle_gamma   90.00
#
_symmetry.space_group_name_H-M   'P 1'
#
loop_
_entity.id
_entity.type
_entity.pdbx_description
1 polymer ?
#
loop_
_entity_poly.entity_id
_entity_poly.type
_entity_poly.pdbx_seq_one_letter_code
_entity_poly.pdbx_strand_id
1 'polypeptide(L)'
;MAKRKKDTMEFRFYELPQGESALVLCGESWKRVYGHEEFHLHFHNLLEIGICREGDGNMYLDEDIYQYHDDDITFIPENFPHVTVSYGEVVNFWEYIFIDIRSVIEEMFPNNTAFQNEAVTTISKKAFMTNVYQSPAMAEYINAIIRETREHKIYCQRTIKLLVQGIVIELLRRYDELPEEDNNIVKGTNMSQIATALDYMNKHYSESIKAGELSELCNMSETHFRRLFESYINMPPMEYLNLIRVQKACELMKKTNEPMELIAQKCGFTTQSTFNRNFRKFLDTSPYQWKINPENYEHKLLNFRISALKGW
;
A
#
# COMPACT_ATOMS: atom_id res chain seq x y z
N MET A 1 -20.74 27.53 15.95
CA MET A 1 -20.14 26.71 14.86
C MET A 1 -18.98 25.94 15.45
N ALA A 2 -19.14 24.63 15.65
CA ALA A 2 -18.08 23.79 16.19
C ALA A 2 -16.92 23.72 15.16
N LYS A 3 -15.72 23.98 15.66
CA LYS A 3 -14.46 23.89 14.90
C LYS A 3 -14.35 22.45 14.36
N ARG A 4 -14.32 22.24 13.04
CA ARG A 4 -14.01 20.93 12.44
C ARG A 4 -12.75 20.40 13.14
N LYS A 5 -12.88 19.26 13.84
CA LYS A 5 -11.74 18.52 14.38
C LYS A 5 -10.81 18.28 13.19
N LYS A 6 -9.53 18.66 13.30
CA LYS A 6 -8.54 18.63 12.21
C LYS A 6 -8.70 17.35 11.38
N ASP A 7 -8.69 17.49 10.05
CA ASP A 7 -8.63 16.40 9.09
C ASP A 7 -7.37 15.56 9.37
N THR A 8 -7.47 14.59 10.27
CA THR A 8 -6.40 13.65 10.58
C THR A 8 -6.48 12.53 9.57
N MET A 9 -5.48 12.46 8.72
CA MET A 9 -5.31 11.41 7.73
C MET A 9 -4.47 10.29 8.35
N GLU A 10 -4.90 9.04 8.19
CA GLU A 10 -4.28 7.88 8.81
C GLU A 10 -3.45 7.07 7.81
N PHE A 11 -2.18 6.82 8.11
CA PHE A 11 -1.42 5.80 7.38
C PHE A 11 -1.68 4.39 7.94
N ARG A 12 -2.20 3.50 7.10
CA ARG A 12 -2.37 2.07 7.37
C ARG A 12 -1.29 1.28 6.65
N PHE A 13 -0.40 0.65 7.40
CA PHE A 13 0.66 -0.16 6.83
C PHE A 13 0.20 -1.63 6.68
N TYR A 14 0.37 -2.20 5.49
CA TYR A 14 0.11 -3.60 5.18
C TYR A 14 1.39 -4.32 4.75
N GLU A 15 1.56 -5.54 5.24
CA GLU A 15 2.61 -6.46 4.83
C GLU A 15 1.98 -7.66 4.12
N LEU A 16 2.55 -8.08 2.99
CA LEU A 16 2.14 -9.30 2.30
C LEU A 16 2.69 -10.52 3.05
N PRO A 17 1.87 -11.58 3.28
CA PRO A 17 2.36 -12.82 3.85
C PRO A 17 3.50 -13.43 3.01
N GLN A 18 4.42 -14.14 3.65
CA GLN A 18 5.60 -14.69 2.97
C GLN A 18 5.23 -15.58 1.78
N GLY A 19 5.80 -15.24 0.61
CA GLY A 19 5.60 -16.01 -0.61
C GLY A 19 4.27 -15.75 -1.32
N GLU A 20 3.40 -14.92 -0.75
CA GLU A 20 2.14 -14.52 -1.35
C GLU A 20 2.31 -13.31 -2.27
N SER A 21 1.48 -13.25 -3.31
CA SER A 21 1.47 -12.14 -4.28
C SER A 21 0.36 -11.12 -4.02
N ALA A 22 -0.52 -11.40 -3.05
CA ALA A 22 -1.58 -10.50 -2.62
C ALA A 22 -1.97 -10.80 -1.17
N LEU A 23 -2.38 -9.78 -0.43
CA LEU A 23 -3.08 -9.90 0.85
C LEU A 23 -4.57 -9.74 0.57
N VAL A 24 -5.38 -10.71 0.94
CA VAL A 24 -6.81 -10.73 0.63
C VAL A 24 -7.63 -10.64 1.92
N LEU A 25 -8.49 -9.63 1.97
CA LEU A 25 -9.38 -9.34 3.08
C LEU A 25 -10.82 -9.62 2.63
N CYS A 26 -11.35 -10.79 3.04
CA CYS A 26 -12.60 -11.34 2.52
C CYS A 26 -13.44 -12.03 3.60
N GLY A 27 -14.74 -12.23 3.33
CA GLY A 27 -15.66 -12.97 4.20
C GLY A 27 -16.47 -12.09 5.17
N GLU A 28 -17.21 -12.73 6.10
CA GLU A 28 -18.25 -12.09 6.92
C GLU A 28 -17.74 -10.95 7.82
N SER A 29 -16.45 -10.93 8.18
CA SER A 29 -15.85 -9.81 8.94
C SER A 29 -15.88 -8.48 8.19
N TRP A 30 -16.08 -8.54 6.86
CA TRP A 30 -16.18 -7.39 5.98
C TRP A 30 -17.62 -7.04 5.62
N LYS A 31 -18.61 -7.63 6.31
CA LYS A 31 -19.98 -7.12 6.32
C LYS A 31 -20.15 -6.18 7.51
N ARG A 32 -20.19 -4.88 7.25
CA ARG A 32 -20.21 -3.85 8.30
C ARG A 32 -20.73 -2.52 7.80
N VAL A 33 -21.02 -1.63 8.74
CA VAL A 33 -21.21 -0.20 8.43
C VAL A 33 -19.82 0.42 8.26
N TYR A 34 -19.58 1.07 7.13
CA TYR A 34 -18.32 1.73 6.82
C TYR A 34 -18.40 3.23 7.14
N GLY A 35 -17.33 3.80 7.72
CA GLY A 35 -17.20 5.25 7.94
C GLY A 35 -18.08 5.87 9.03
N HIS A 36 -18.71 5.08 9.90
CA HIS A 36 -19.72 5.57 10.85
C HIS A 36 -19.17 6.31 12.08
N GLU A 37 -18.01 5.94 12.62
CA GLU A 37 -17.56 6.46 13.92
C GLU A 37 -16.59 7.65 13.84
N GLU A 38 -15.86 7.82 12.74
CA GLU A 38 -14.94 8.94 12.56
C GLU A 38 -14.56 9.04 11.06
N PHE A 39 -14.97 10.12 10.40
CA PHE A 39 -14.64 10.38 8.99
C PHE A 39 -13.15 10.74 8.89
N HIS A 40 -12.31 9.72 8.68
CA HIS A 40 -10.88 9.88 8.53
C HIS A 40 -10.43 9.23 7.23
N LEU A 41 -9.96 10.07 6.29
CA LEU A 41 -9.23 9.58 5.14
C LEU A 41 -8.04 8.77 5.63
N HIS A 42 -7.73 7.70 4.92
CA HIS A 42 -6.54 6.91 5.17
C HIS A 42 -5.85 6.56 3.86
N PHE A 43 -4.60 6.13 3.94
CA PHE A 43 -3.84 5.64 2.80
C PHE A 43 -2.90 4.53 3.25
N HIS A 44 -2.38 3.77 2.30
CA HIS A 44 -1.57 2.59 2.58
C HIS A 44 -0.46 2.37 1.55
N ASN A 45 0.51 1.51 1.87
CA ASN A 45 1.72 1.26 1.08
C ASN A 45 1.56 0.25 -0.07
N LEU A 46 0.38 -0.32 -0.29
CA LEU A 46 0.10 -1.28 -1.36
C LEU A 46 -0.97 -0.72 -2.31
N LEU A 47 -1.07 -1.27 -3.52
CA LEU A 47 -2.24 -1.06 -4.37
C LEU A 47 -3.43 -1.77 -3.72
N GLU A 48 -4.53 -1.08 -3.48
CA GLU A 48 -5.80 -1.66 -3.01
C GLU A 48 -6.77 -1.83 -4.18
N ILE A 49 -7.40 -3.00 -4.22
CA ILE A 49 -8.51 -3.32 -5.11
C ILE A 49 -9.70 -3.72 -4.24
N GLY A 50 -10.74 -2.90 -4.23
CA GLY A 50 -11.99 -3.20 -3.53
C GLY A 50 -13.06 -3.69 -4.49
N ILE A 51 -13.89 -4.63 -4.06
CA ILE A 51 -15.13 -5.01 -4.77
C ILE A 51 -16.32 -4.94 -3.81
N CYS A 52 -17.34 -4.16 -4.16
CA CYS A 52 -18.58 -4.09 -3.41
C CYS A 52 -19.46 -5.28 -3.80
N ARG A 53 -19.83 -6.09 -2.80
CA ARG A 53 -20.72 -7.25 -2.98
C ARG A 53 -22.17 -6.90 -2.71
N GLU A 54 -22.41 -5.98 -1.78
CA GLU A 54 -23.74 -5.58 -1.33
C GLU A 54 -23.65 -4.21 -0.64
N GLY A 55 -24.58 -3.33 -0.97
CA GLY A 55 -24.80 -2.03 -0.33
C GLY A 55 -24.39 -0.84 -1.19
N ASP A 56 -24.72 0.33 -0.68
CA ASP A 56 -24.50 1.61 -1.35
C ASP A 56 -23.94 2.66 -0.38
N GLY A 57 -23.28 3.66 -0.96
CA GLY A 57 -22.64 4.70 -0.17
C GLY A 57 -21.74 5.60 -0.99
N ASN A 58 -20.84 6.28 -0.29
CA ASN A 58 -19.86 7.17 -0.90
C ASN A 58 -18.45 6.62 -0.70
N MET A 59 -17.69 6.58 -1.79
CA MET A 59 -16.24 6.43 -1.80
C MET A 59 -15.63 7.82 -1.94
N TYR A 60 -14.86 8.22 -0.93
CA TYR A 60 -14.09 9.44 -0.98
C TYR A 60 -12.71 9.06 -1.48
N LEU A 61 -12.33 9.59 -2.64
CA LEU A 61 -11.02 9.44 -3.24
C LEU A 61 -10.37 10.82 -3.19
N ASP A 62 -9.58 11.03 -2.15
CA ASP A 62 -8.97 12.32 -1.84
C ASP A 62 -10.02 13.46 -1.68
N GLU A 63 -10.10 14.44 -2.58
CA GLU A 63 -11.14 15.49 -2.56
C GLU A 63 -12.44 15.10 -3.28
N ASP A 64 -12.39 14.09 -4.14
CA ASP A 64 -13.52 13.69 -4.97
C ASP A 64 -14.41 12.66 -4.26
N ILE A 65 -15.72 12.76 -4.52
CA ILE A 65 -16.75 11.89 -3.94
C ILE A 65 -17.43 11.13 -5.06
N TYR A 66 -17.38 9.82 -4.98
CA TYR A 66 -18.04 8.89 -5.89
C TYR A 66 -19.10 8.12 -5.14
N GLN A 67 -20.28 7.96 -5.74
CA GLN A 67 -21.27 7.03 -5.22
C GLN A 67 -20.90 5.61 -5.68
N TYR A 68 -21.01 4.65 -4.77
CA TYR A 68 -20.87 3.23 -5.10
C TYR A 68 -22.17 2.47 -4.85
N HIS A 69 -22.29 1.34 -5.54
CA HIS A 69 -23.33 0.32 -5.39
C HIS A 69 -22.73 -1.08 -5.49
N ASP A 70 -23.58 -2.09 -5.35
CA ASP A 70 -23.29 -3.48 -5.68
C ASP A 70 -22.51 -3.60 -7.01
N ASP A 71 -21.53 -4.50 -7.02
CA ASP A 71 -20.65 -4.81 -8.15
C ASP A 71 -19.69 -3.69 -8.59
N ASP A 72 -19.62 -2.56 -7.87
CA ASP A 72 -18.58 -1.57 -8.11
C ASP A 72 -17.22 -2.07 -7.63
N ILE A 73 -16.18 -1.68 -8.38
CA ILE A 73 -14.79 -2.05 -8.16
C ILE A 73 -13.97 -0.77 -8.05
N THR A 74 -13.10 -0.72 -7.04
CA THR A 74 -12.18 0.39 -6.81
C THR A 74 -10.75 -0.05 -7.07
N PHE A 75 -9.94 0.84 -7.64
CA PHE A 75 -8.49 0.70 -7.74
C PHE A 75 -7.85 1.92 -7.12
N ILE A 76 -7.13 1.71 -6.02
CA ILE A 76 -6.60 2.79 -5.19
C ILE A 76 -5.08 2.60 -5.05
N PRO A 77 -4.27 3.46 -5.67
CA PRO A 77 -2.82 3.39 -5.59
C PRO A 77 -2.26 3.45 -4.16
N GLU A 78 -0.99 3.05 -4.04
CA GLU A 78 -0.22 3.32 -2.83
C GLU A 78 -0.22 4.82 -2.51
N ASN A 79 -0.29 5.15 -1.22
CA ASN A 79 -0.27 6.50 -0.67
C ASN A 79 -1.40 7.42 -1.17
N PHE A 80 -2.50 6.84 -1.65
CA PHE A 80 -3.68 7.59 -2.10
C PHE A 80 -4.72 7.71 -0.97
N PRO A 81 -5.08 8.94 -0.52
CA PRO A 81 -6.08 9.13 0.52
C PRO A 81 -7.47 8.68 0.08
N HIS A 82 -8.13 7.86 0.90
CA HIS A 82 -9.48 7.42 0.61
C HIS A 82 -10.24 6.99 1.87
N VAL A 83 -11.56 6.94 1.77
CA VAL A 83 -12.42 6.30 2.77
C VAL A 83 -13.72 5.83 2.13
N THR A 84 -14.15 4.62 2.49
CA THR A 84 -15.47 4.08 2.17
C THR A 84 -16.45 4.47 3.27
N VAL A 85 -17.62 4.99 2.91
CA VAL A 85 -18.67 5.39 3.85
C VAL A 85 -20.00 4.80 3.39
N SER A 86 -20.66 4.03 4.26
CA SER A 86 -22.01 3.52 4.04
C SER A 86 -23.04 4.64 4.13
N TYR A 87 -24.16 4.53 3.42
CA TYR A 87 -25.28 5.42 3.70
C TYR A 87 -25.95 5.07 5.03
N GLY A 88 -25.93 6.03 5.96
CA GLY A 88 -26.48 5.84 7.30
C GLY A 88 -25.78 4.72 8.08
N GLU A 89 -26.58 3.92 8.79
CA GLU A 89 -26.11 2.75 9.56
C GLU A 89 -26.34 1.43 8.80
N VAL A 90 -26.37 1.48 7.46
CA VAL A 90 -26.59 0.30 6.63
C VAL A 90 -25.31 -0.54 6.54
N VAL A 91 -25.47 -1.85 6.74
CA VAL A 91 -24.40 -2.84 6.60
C VAL A 91 -24.15 -3.05 5.11
N ASN A 92 -22.91 -2.80 4.70
CA ASN A 92 -22.44 -3.08 3.35
C ASN A 92 -21.42 -4.23 3.41
N PHE A 93 -21.15 -4.85 2.28
CA PHE A 93 -20.19 -5.93 2.14
C PHE A 93 -19.14 -5.58 1.09
N TRP A 94 -17.90 -5.36 1.52
CA TRP A 94 -16.76 -5.17 0.63
C TRP A 94 -15.73 -6.27 0.80
N GLU A 95 -14.96 -6.53 -0.23
CA GLU A 95 -13.78 -7.40 -0.16
C GLU A 95 -12.60 -6.70 -0.81
N TYR A 96 -11.41 -6.89 -0.26
CA TYR A 96 -10.23 -6.15 -0.66
C TYR A 96 -9.05 -7.07 -1.01
N ILE A 97 -8.28 -6.68 -2.01
CA ILE A 97 -7.04 -7.32 -2.43
C ILE A 97 -5.95 -6.25 -2.42
N PHE A 98 -4.87 -6.48 -1.68
CA PHE A 98 -3.70 -5.61 -1.63
C PHE A 98 -2.52 -6.24 -2.36
N ILE A 99 -1.86 -5.47 -3.23
CA ILE A 99 -0.78 -5.95 -4.09
C ILE A 99 0.43 -5.01 -4.00
N ASP A 100 1.63 -5.56 -3.84
CA ASP A 100 2.88 -4.84 -4.08
C ASP A 100 3.14 -4.80 -5.59
N ILE A 101 2.66 -3.74 -6.22
CA ILE A 101 2.71 -3.60 -7.68
C ILE A 101 4.16 -3.55 -8.20
N ARG A 102 5.07 -2.98 -7.43
CA ARG A 102 6.49 -2.89 -7.80
C ARG A 102 7.11 -4.27 -7.82
N SER A 103 6.92 -5.05 -6.77
CA SER A 103 7.44 -6.42 -6.70
C SER A 103 6.89 -7.30 -7.84
N VAL A 104 5.60 -7.17 -8.16
CA VAL A 104 4.97 -7.92 -9.26
C VAL A 104 5.57 -7.51 -10.62
N ILE A 105 5.71 -6.22 -10.90
CA ILE A 105 6.27 -5.71 -12.16
C ILE A 105 7.75 -6.09 -12.31
N GLU A 106 8.54 -5.97 -11.24
CA GLU A 106 9.96 -6.37 -11.24
C GLU A 106 10.13 -7.85 -11.59
N GLU A 107 9.22 -8.70 -11.09
CA GLU A 107 9.22 -10.12 -11.42
C GLU A 107 8.76 -10.40 -12.85
N MET A 108 7.71 -9.72 -13.33
CA MET A 108 7.16 -9.94 -14.67
C MET A 108 8.10 -9.48 -15.79
N PHE A 109 8.82 -8.37 -15.56
CA PHE A 109 9.67 -7.73 -16.56
C PHE A 109 11.11 -7.63 -16.07
N PRO A 110 11.81 -8.75 -15.82
CA PRO A 110 13.15 -8.72 -15.27
C PRO A 110 14.11 -8.04 -16.23
N ASN A 111 15.08 -7.28 -15.68
CA ASN A 111 16.12 -6.57 -16.42
C ASN A 111 15.65 -5.40 -17.32
N ASN A 112 14.41 -4.92 -17.17
CA ASN A 112 13.94 -3.71 -17.86
C ASN A 112 13.55 -2.61 -16.87
N THR A 113 14.54 -2.06 -16.16
CA THR A 113 14.32 -1.06 -15.11
C THR A 113 13.59 0.20 -15.60
N ALA A 114 13.83 0.61 -16.86
CA ALA A 114 13.12 1.74 -17.44
C ALA A 114 11.61 1.47 -17.53
N PHE A 115 11.23 0.33 -18.13
CA PHE A 115 9.83 -0.08 -18.21
C PHE A 115 9.23 -0.34 -16.82
N GLN A 116 9.96 -0.99 -15.91
CA GLN A 116 9.48 -1.23 -14.54
C GLN A 116 9.08 0.07 -13.85
N ASN A 117 9.94 1.09 -13.95
CA ASN A 117 9.66 2.40 -13.35
C ASN A 117 8.50 3.11 -14.03
N GLU A 118 8.41 3.05 -15.36
CA GLU A 118 7.31 3.62 -16.13
C GLU A 118 5.97 2.96 -15.78
N ALA A 119 5.92 1.62 -15.79
CA ALA A 119 4.74 0.82 -15.46
C ALA A 119 4.24 1.09 -14.04
N VAL A 120 5.13 1.07 -13.04
CA VAL A 120 4.77 1.42 -11.65
C VAL A 120 4.25 2.84 -11.58
N THR A 121 4.93 3.80 -12.21
CA THR A 121 4.50 5.21 -12.20
C THR A 121 3.13 5.36 -12.85
N THR A 122 2.88 4.65 -13.95
CA THR A 122 1.62 4.69 -14.68
C THR A 122 0.47 4.11 -13.85
N ILE A 123 0.66 2.97 -13.17
CA ILE A 123 -0.39 2.38 -12.33
C ILE A 123 -0.61 3.20 -11.06
N SER A 124 0.45 3.71 -10.43
CA SER A 124 0.36 4.47 -9.18
C SER A 124 -0.10 5.92 -9.36
N LYS A 125 -0.30 6.38 -10.60
CA LYS A 125 -0.64 7.79 -10.90
C LYS A 125 -1.97 8.22 -10.27
N LYS A 126 -3.02 7.39 -10.36
CA LYS A 126 -4.40 7.82 -10.07
C LYS A 126 -5.30 6.67 -9.63
N ALA A 127 -6.22 6.98 -8.72
CA ALA A 127 -7.31 6.08 -8.36
C ALA A 127 -8.43 6.14 -9.41
N PHE A 128 -9.15 5.03 -9.57
CA PHE A 128 -10.34 4.99 -10.42
C PHE A 128 -11.37 3.99 -9.91
N MET A 129 -12.60 4.16 -10.38
CA MET A 129 -13.71 3.23 -10.15
C MET A 129 -14.22 2.67 -11.48
N THR A 130 -14.68 1.43 -11.44
CA THR A 130 -15.33 0.70 -12.53
C THR A 130 -16.36 -0.24 -11.91
N ASN A 131 -16.96 -1.12 -12.70
CA ASN A 131 -17.80 -2.20 -12.18
C ASN A 131 -17.60 -3.49 -12.96
N VAL A 132 -18.17 -4.58 -12.46
CA VAL A 132 -18.05 -5.90 -13.07
C VAL A 132 -18.52 -5.95 -14.53
N TYR A 133 -19.43 -5.07 -14.94
CA TYR A 133 -19.97 -5.03 -16.30
C TYR A 133 -19.08 -4.24 -17.26
N GLN A 134 -18.44 -3.17 -16.77
CA GLN A 134 -17.50 -2.34 -17.53
C GLN A 134 -16.11 -2.96 -17.64
N SER A 135 -15.72 -3.79 -16.68
CA SER A 135 -14.40 -4.44 -16.65
C SER A 135 -14.52 -5.93 -16.31
N PRO A 136 -15.15 -6.74 -17.18
CA PRO A 136 -15.48 -8.15 -16.88
C PRO A 136 -14.22 -9.01 -16.68
N ALA A 137 -13.19 -8.83 -17.51
CA ALA A 137 -11.92 -9.56 -17.36
C ALA A 137 -11.27 -9.28 -15.99
N MET A 138 -11.29 -8.03 -15.55
CA MET A 138 -10.78 -7.63 -14.24
C MET A 138 -11.58 -8.27 -13.10
N ALA A 139 -12.91 -8.24 -13.20
CA ALA A 139 -13.81 -8.86 -12.23
C ALA A 139 -13.58 -10.37 -12.13
N GLU A 140 -13.34 -11.07 -13.24
CA GLU A 140 -13.01 -12.50 -13.25
C GLU A 140 -11.73 -12.79 -12.46
N TYR A 141 -10.67 -12.00 -12.65
CA TYR A 141 -9.42 -12.16 -11.89
C TYR A 141 -9.63 -11.90 -10.39
N ILE A 142 -10.31 -10.81 -10.02
CA ILE A 142 -10.61 -10.47 -8.62
C ILE A 142 -11.40 -11.59 -7.94
N ASN A 143 -12.47 -12.05 -8.58
CA ASN A 143 -13.33 -13.12 -8.06
C ASN A 143 -12.58 -14.45 -7.96
N ALA A 144 -11.70 -14.74 -8.91
CA ALA A 144 -10.87 -15.94 -8.85
C ALA A 144 -9.86 -15.88 -7.70
N ILE A 145 -9.22 -14.73 -7.45
CA ILE A 145 -8.30 -14.55 -6.31
C ILE A 145 -9.03 -14.79 -4.99
N ILE A 146 -10.18 -14.12 -4.78
CA ILE A 146 -10.97 -14.27 -3.54
C ILE A 146 -11.42 -15.71 -3.35
N ARG A 147 -11.82 -16.41 -4.42
CA ARG A 147 -12.21 -17.82 -4.36
C ARG A 147 -11.03 -18.72 -3.98
N GLU A 148 -9.86 -18.56 -4.62
CA GLU A 148 -8.65 -19.33 -4.30
C GLU A 148 -8.22 -19.12 -2.84
N THR A 149 -8.30 -17.88 -2.34
CA THR A 149 -8.05 -17.56 -0.93
C THR A 149 -9.02 -18.27 0.01
N ARG A 150 -10.31 -18.37 -0.32
CA ARG A 150 -11.28 -19.06 0.55
C ARG A 150 -11.11 -20.58 0.51
N GLU A 151 -10.91 -21.15 -0.67
CA GLU A 151 -10.93 -22.60 -0.87
C GLU A 151 -9.60 -23.29 -0.51
N HIS A 152 -8.47 -22.56 -0.47
CA HIS A 152 -7.15 -23.09 -0.12
C HIS A 152 -6.76 -24.36 -0.90
N LYS A 153 -7.07 -24.38 -2.20
CA LYS A 153 -6.75 -25.50 -3.09
C LYS A 153 -5.24 -25.71 -3.23
N ILE A 154 -4.85 -26.92 -3.67
CA ILE A 154 -3.47 -27.19 -4.04
C ILE A 154 -3.03 -26.18 -5.12
N TYR A 155 -1.84 -25.61 -4.95
CA TYR A 155 -1.27 -24.57 -5.82
C TYR A 155 -1.97 -23.21 -5.75
N CYS A 156 -2.83 -22.93 -4.76
CA CYS A 156 -3.54 -21.66 -4.62
C CYS A 156 -2.60 -20.44 -4.72
N GLN A 157 -1.46 -20.44 -4.03
CA GLN A 157 -0.48 -19.34 -4.08
C GLN A 157 0.05 -19.09 -5.50
N ARG A 158 0.28 -20.16 -6.26
CA ARG A 158 0.72 -20.05 -7.66
C ARG A 158 -0.40 -19.53 -8.56
N THR A 159 -1.64 -19.96 -8.33
CA THR A 159 -2.81 -19.48 -9.05
C THR A 159 -3.05 -17.99 -8.79
N ILE A 160 -3.09 -17.58 -7.51
CA ILE A 160 -3.24 -16.17 -7.10
C ILE A 160 -2.18 -15.31 -7.76
N LYS A 161 -0.92 -15.77 -7.76
CA LYS A 161 0.18 -15.06 -8.43
C LYS A 161 -0.08 -14.81 -9.93
N LEU A 162 -0.55 -15.83 -10.66
CA LEU A 162 -0.85 -15.68 -12.09
C LEU A 162 -2.05 -14.75 -12.33
N LEU A 163 -3.07 -14.80 -11.47
CA LEU A 163 -4.23 -13.92 -11.54
C LEU A 163 -3.85 -12.46 -11.25
N VAL A 164 -2.98 -12.22 -10.26
CA VAL A 164 -2.40 -10.90 -9.96
C VAL A 164 -1.64 -10.36 -11.17
N GLN A 165 -0.82 -11.18 -11.83
CA GLN A 165 -0.14 -10.77 -13.07
C GLN A 165 -1.15 -10.42 -14.18
N GLY A 166 -2.27 -11.14 -14.26
CA GLY A 166 -3.39 -10.82 -15.16
C GLY A 166 -3.97 -9.43 -14.88
N ILE A 167 -4.24 -9.11 -13.61
CA ILE A 167 -4.70 -7.77 -13.18
C ILE A 167 -3.69 -6.69 -13.61
N VAL A 168 -2.39 -6.90 -13.41
CA VAL A 168 -1.36 -5.94 -13.81
C VAL A 168 -1.37 -5.68 -15.31
N ILE A 169 -1.53 -6.72 -16.14
CA ILE A 169 -1.65 -6.55 -17.60
C ILE A 169 -2.90 -5.75 -17.97
N GLU A 170 -4.04 -6.02 -17.36
CA GLU A 170 -5.28 -5.26 -17.62
C GLU A 170 -5.15 -3.79 -17.21
N LEU A 171 -4.47 -3.51 -16.10
CA LEU A 171 -4.16 -2.14 -15.69
C LEU A 171 -3.26 -1.44 -16.71
N LEU A 172 -2.19 -2.09 -17.19
CA LEU A 172 -1.30 -1.50 -18.19
C LEU A 172 -2.03 -1.20 -19.51
N ARG A 173 -2.86 -2.14 -20.00
CA ARG A 173 -3.70 -1.94 -21.19
C ARG A 173 -4.62 -0.75 -21.06
N ARG A 174 -5.30 -0.64 -19.92
CA ARG A 174 -6.20 0.48 -19.63
C ARG A 174 -5.49 1.83 -19.78
N TYR A 175 -4.26 1.95 -19.26
CA TYR A 175 -3.52 3.20 -19.34
C TYR A 175 -3.00 3.53 -20.74
N ASP A 176 -2.73 2.52 -21.58
CA ASP A 176 -2.37 2.72 -22.99
C ASP A 176 -3.58 3.20 -23.82
N GLU A 177 -4.80 2.81 -23.44
CA GLU A 177 -6.05 3.09 -24.17
C GLU A 177 -6.74 4.40 -23.75
N LEU A 178 -6.42 4.95 -22.58
CA LEU A 178 -7.07 6.16 -22.05
C LEU A 178 -6.53 7.45 -22.71
N PRO A 179 -7.40 8.32 -23.26
CA PRO A 179 -7.03 9.69 -23.62
C PRO A 179 -6.57 10.46 -22.35
N GLU A 180 -5.62 11.40 -22.49
CA GLU A 180 -5.09 12.19 -21.36
C GLU A 180 -6.18 12.95 -20.55
N GLU A 181 -7.39 13.11 -21.11
CA GLU A 181 -8.51 13.92 -20.60
C GLU A 181 -9.72 13.13 -20.05
N ASP A 182 -9.64 11.81 -19.83
CA ASP A 182 -10.82 11.09 -19.30
C ASP A 182 -11.23 11.59 -17.89
N ASN A 183 -12.53 11.88 -17.72
CA ASN A 183 -13.11 12.57 -16.56
C ASN A 183 -13.37 11.65 -15.35
N ASN A 184 -13.24 10.32 -15.51
CA ASN A 184 -13.40 9.35 -14.40
C ASN A 184 -12.12 9.16 -13.57
N ILE A 185 -11.26 10.17 -13.56
CA ILE A 185 -9.86 10.05 -13.18
C ILE A 185 -9.55 11.07 -12.08
N VAL A 186 -9.24 10.58 -10.88
CA VAL A 186 -8.94 11.43 -9.70
C VAL A 186 -7.44 11.68 -9.58
N LYS A 187 -7.05 12.95 -9.41
CA LYS A 187 -5.68 13.32 -9.00
C LYS A 187 -5.70 13.64 -7.50
N GLY A 188 -4.95 12.90 -6.68
CA GLY A 188 -4.87 13.17 -5.25
C GLY A 188 -4.17 14.50 -4.94
N THR A 189 -4.83 15.42 -4.23
CA THR A 189 -4.40 16.78 -3.87
C THR A 189 -3.92 16.89 -2.42
N ASN A 190 -4.45 16.12 -1.45
CA ASN A 190 -4.14 16.34 -0.03
C ASN A 190 -2.85 15.63 0.44
N MET A 191 -2.57 14.40 -0.04
CA MET A 191 -1.25 13.76 0.19
C MET A 191 -0.14 14.30 -0.71
N SER A 192 -0.47 15.09 -1.73
CA SER A 192 0.51 15.77 -2.60
C SER A 192 1.64 16.43 -1.80
N GLN A 193 1.31 16.96 -0.62
CA GLN A 193 2.24 17.66 0.25
C GLN A 193 3.41 16.82 0.78
N ILE A 194 3.23 15.51 0.98
CA ILE A 194 4.32 14.60 1.40
C ILE A 194 4.51 13.38 0.49
N ALA A 195 3.64 13.18 -0.50
CA ALA A 195 3.69 12.05 -1.43
C ALA A 195 5.04 12.00 -2.17
N THR A 196 5.55 13.15 -2.61
CA THR A 196 6.87 13.25 -3.25
C THR A 196 7.98 12.76 -2.32
N ALA A 197 7.92 13.08 -1.02
CA ALA A 197 8.89 12.58 -0.05
C ALA A 197 8.75 11.06 0.17
N LEU A 198 7.54 10.52 0.22
CA LEU A 198 7.31 9.07 0.36
C LEU A 198 7.82 8.29 -0.87
N ASP A 199 7.47 8.75 -2.07
CA ASP A 199 7.96 8.17 -3.33
C ASP A 199 9.49 8.24 -3.41
N TYR A 200 10.07 9.39 -3.06
CA TYR A 200 11.52 9.56 -3.02
C TYR A 200 12.18 8.60 -2.01
N MET A 201 11.63 8.49 -0.80
CA MET A 201 12.13 7.53 0.19
C MET A 201 12.04 6.08 -0.31
N ASN A 202 10.96 5.70 -0.98
CA ASN A 202 10.77 4.35 -1.52
C ASN A 202 11.72 4.04 -2.68
N LYS A 203 12.03 5.02 -3.54
CA LYS A 203 12.96 4.86 -4.68
C LYS A 203 14.42 4.93 -4.27
N HIS A 204 14.75 5.82 -3.34
CA HIS A 204 16.12 6.17 -2.95
C HIS A 204 16.48 5.70 -1.54
N TYR A 205 15.77 4.70 -0.99
CA TYR A 205 15.96 4.26 0.40
C TYR A 205 17.42 3.90 0.73
N SER A 206 18.17 3.37 -0.24
CA SER A 206 19.56 2.95 -0.06
C SER A 206 20.54 4.13 0.03
N GLU A 207 20.12 5.34 -0.36
CA GLU A 207 20.96 6.54 -0.38
C GLU A 207 20.97 7.26 0.97
N SER A 208 21.94 8.16 1.16
CA SER A 208 22.02 9.00 2.35
C SER A 208 21.03 10.17 2.27
N ILE A 209 19.77 9.92 2.66
CA ILE A 209 18.70 10.92 2.69
C ILE A 209 18.73 11.72 4.01
N LYS A 210 18.56 13.04 3.92
CA LYS A 210 18.35 13.93 5.07
C LYS A 210 16.92 14.48 5.12
N ALA A 211 16.45 14.80 6.33
CA ALA A 211 15.13 15.43 6.50
C ALA A 211 14.98 16.77 5.77
N GLY A 212 16.07 17.55 5.66
CA GLY A 212 16.09 18.80 4.89
C GLY A 212 15.79 18.58 3.41
N GLU A 213 16.43 17.59 2.79
CA GLU A 213 16.23 17.23 1.37
C GLU A 213 14.77 16.84 1.10
N LEU A 214 14.16 16.06 2.00
CA LEU A 214 12.76 15.68 1.90
C LEU A 214 11.80 16.87 2.05
N SER A 215 12.12 17.81 2.94
CA SER A 215 11.32 19.03 3.09
C SER A 215 11.42 19.95 1.87
N GLU A 216 12.59 20.02 1.23
CA GLU A 216 12.81 20.77 -0.01
C GLU A 216 12.01 20.17 -1.17
N LEU A 217 12.00 18.84 -1.32
CA LEU A 217 11.17 18.13 -2.31
C LEU A 217 9.68 18.45 -2.17
N CYS A 218 9.23 18.71 -0.95
CA CYS A 218 7.84 19.07 -0.64
C CYS A 218 7.59 20.60 -0.68
N ASN A 219 8.59 21.43 -0.99
CA ASN A 219 8.51 22.89 -0.92
C ASN A 219 8.11 23.42 0.47
N MET A 220 8.64 22.81 1.54
CA MET A 220 8.33 23.15 2.94
C MET A 220 9.58 23.45 3.75
N SER A 221 9.41 24.19 4.85
CA SER A 221 10.45 24.22 5.88
C SER A 221 10.53 22.86 6.59
N GLU A 222 11.73 22.47 7.03
CA GLU A 222 11.94 21.18 7.71
C GLU A 222 11.03 21.00 8.93
N THR A 223 10.83 22.06 9.72
CA THR A 223 9.94 22.03 10.90
C THR A 223 8.48 21.79 10.51
N HIS A 224 8.00 22.42 9.43
CA HIS A 224 6.64 22.21 8.95
C HIS A 224 6.48 20.81 8.38
N PHE A 225 7.41 20.37 7.53
CA PHE A 225 7.44 19.03 6.96
C PHE A 225 7.41 17.94 8.03
N ARG A 226 8.28 18.01 9.04
CA ARG A 226 8.30 17.01 10.13
C ARG A 226 6.96 16.92 10.86
N ARG A 227 6.36 18.07 11.21
CA ARG A 227 5.06 18.10 11.90
C ARG A 227 3.94 17.53 11.04
N LEU A 228 3.92 17.88 9.75
CA LEU A 228 2.91 17.42 8.82
C LEU A 228 3.05 15.91 8.55
N PHE A 229 4.27 15.47 8.24
CA PHE A 229 4.60 14.06 8.04
C PHE A 229 4.26 13.22 9.26
N GLU A 230 4.66 13.64 10.47
CA GLU A 230 4.30 12.93 11.70
C GLU A 230 2.79 12.91 11.93
N SER A 231 2.06 13.96 11.52
CA SER A 231 0.60 13.98 11.65
C SER A 231 -0.14 13.05 10.68
N TYR A 232 0.49 12.68 9.56
CA TYR A 232 -0.08 11.77 8.56
C TYR A 232 0.41 10.32 8.75
N ILE A 233 1.71 10.13 8.99
CA ILE A 233 2.33 8.80 9.12
C ILE A 233 2.30 8.28 10.56
N ASN A 234 2.05 9.15 11.55
CA ASN A 234 2.25 8.86 12.99
C ASN A 234 3.69 8.43 13.33
N MET A 235 4.65 8.78 12.48
CA MET A 235 6.06 8.43 12.63
C MET A 235 6.95 9.55 12.06
N PRO A 236 8.10 9.86 12.68
CA PRO A 236 9.04 10.82 12.11
C PRO A 236 9.58 10.39 10.74
N PRO A 237 9.87 11.32 9.81
CA PRO A 237 10.33 10.99 8.45
C PRO A 237 11.51 10.02 8.40
N MET A 238 12.53 10.26 9.23
CA MET A 238 13.73 9.41 9.26
C MET A 238 13.48 8.06 9.92
N GLU A 239 12.48 7.95 10.79
CA GLU A 239 12.08 6.67 11.35
C GLU A 239 11.35 5.83 10.31
N TYR A 240 10.47 6.46 9.52
CA TYR A 240 9.78 5.80 8.40
C TYR A 240 10.75 5.32 7.33
N LEU A 241 11.76 6.14 6.97
CA LEU A 241 12.82 5.68 6.08
C LEU A 241 13.54 4.43 6.61
N ASN A 242 13.86 4.39 7.92
CA ASN A 242 14.51 3.21 8.49
C ASN A 242 13.59 1.98 8.52
N LEU A 243 12.28 2.15 8.60
CA LEU A 243 11.31 1.07 8.45
C LEU A 243 11.38 0.47 7.03
N ILE A 244 11.32 1.32 5.99
CA ILE A 244 11.47 0.88 4.59
C ILE A 244 12.77 0.09 4.42
N ARG A 245 13.88 0.60 4.95
CA ARG A 245 15.19 -0.07 4.86
C ARG A 245 15.21 -1.43 5.56
N VAL A 246 14.54 -1.57 6.71
CA VAL A 246 14.44 -2.86 7.41
C VAL A 246 13.58 -3.85 6.62
N GLN A 247 12.51 -3.40 5.98
CA GLN A 247 11.69 -4.24 5.10
C GLN A 247 12.48 -4.73 3.89
N LYS A 248 13.20 -3.83 3.22
CA LYS A 248 14.09 -4.20 2.12
C LYS A 248 15.21 -5.16 2.55
N ALA A 249 15.71 -5.02 3.77
CA ALA A 249 16.65 -5.98 4.34
C ALA A 249 16.02 -7.38 4.50
N CYS A 250 14.78 -7.45 4.98
CA CYS A 250 14.02 -8.70 5.11
C CYS A 250 13.80 -9.37 3.74
N GLU A 251 13.42 -8.60 2.72
CA GLU A 251 13.28 -9.09 1.34
C GLU A 251 14.62 -9.66 0.81
N LEU A 252 15.73 -8.94 0.99
CA LEU A 252 17.05 -9.38 0.55
C LEU A 252 17.52 -10.65 1.30
N MET A 253 17.24 -10.75 2.60
CA MET A 253 17.55 -11.93 3.39
C MET A 253 16.77 -13.17 2.93
N LYS A 254 15.53 -12.99 2.46
CA LYS A 254 14.71 -14.06 1.89
C LYS A 254 15.21 -14.51 0.51
N LYS A 255 15.68 -13.56 -0.31
CA LYS A 255 16.13 -13.82 -1.70
C LYS A 255 17.59 -14.27 -1.81
N THR A 256 18.42 -14.00 -0.80
CA THR A 256 19.89 -14.15 -0.91
C THR A 256 20.54 -14.77 0.33
N ASN A 257 21.72 -15.35 0.14
CA ASN A 257 22.59 -15.81 1.23
C ASN A 257 23.72 -14.82 1.56
N GLU A 258 23.52 -13.54 1.26
CA GLU A 258 24.54 -12.51 1.47
C GLU A 258 24.87 -12.32 2.96
N PRO A 259 26.11 -11.92 3.28
CA PRO A 259 26.48 -11.52 4.62
C PRO A 259 25.61 -10.37 5.13
N MET A 260 25.26 -10.39 6.42
CA MET A 260 24.37 -9.40 7.01
C MET A 260 24.89 -7.95 6.88
N GLU A 261 26.21 -7.78 6.90
CA GLU A 261 26.87 -6.49 6.68
C GLU A 261 26.62 -5.94 5.27
N LEU A 262 26.67 -6.80 4.26
CA LEU A 262 26.38 -6.42 2.88
C LEU A 262 24.89 -6.07 2.70
N ILE A 263 23.99 -6.83 3.34
CA ILE A 263 22.56 -6.53 3.33
C ILE A 263 22.28 -5.16 3.96
N ALA A 264 22.87 -4.89 5.13
CA ALA A 264 22.74 -3.60 5.81
C ALA A 264 23.22 -2.45 4.92
N GLN A 265 24.37 -2.61 4.26
CA GLN A 265 24.93 -1.61 3.35
C GLN A 265 24.02 -1.37 2.14
N LYS A 266 23.51 -2.43 1.50
CA LYS A 266 22.57 -2.32 0.37
C LYS A 266 21.26 -1.64 0.74
N CYS A 267 20.85 -1.75 2.00
CA CYS A 267 19.66 -1.07 2.52
C CYS A 267 19.96 0.35 3.02
N GLY A 268 21.14 0.91 2.77
CA GLY A 268 21.47 2.30 3.13
C GLY A 268 21.81 2.53 4.61
N PHE A 269 22.11 1.48 5.38
CA PHE A 269 22.64 1.64 6.73
C PHE A 269 24.15 1.86 6.70
N THR A 270 24.59 2.96 7.32
CA THR A 270 26.02 3.32 7.39
C THR A 270 26.83 2.43 8.33
N THR A 271 26.20 1.80 9.33
CA THR A 271 26.86 0.92 10.28
C THR A 271 25.97 -0.26 10.66
N GLN A 272 26.59 -1.42 10.89
CA GLN A 272 25.90 -2.62 11.39
C GLN A 272 25.16 -2.36 12.71
N SER A 273 25.73 -1.53 13.58
CA SER A 273 25.10 -1.17 14.87
C SER A 273 23.79 -0.42 14.70
N THR A 274 23.73 0.52 13.74
CA THR A 274 22.47 1.24 13.42
C THR A 274 21.45 0.32 12.77
N PHE A 275 21.89 -0.58 11.88
CA PHE A 275 21.02 -1.59 11.31
C PHE A 275 20.42 -2.49 12.38
N ASN A 276 21.24 -3.14 13.21
CA ASN A 276 20.78 -4.04 14.27
C ASN A 276 19.82 -3.35 15.25
N ARG A 277 20.09 -2.08 15.60
CA ARG A 277 19.23 -1.28 16.47
C ARG A 277 17.86 -1.02 15.84
N ASN A 278 17.81 -0.60 14.58
CA ASN A 278 16.54 -0.37 13.87
C ASN A 278 15.80 -1.68 13.60
N PHE A 279 16.50 -2.74 13.23
CA PHE A 279 15.90 -4.05 13.00
C PHE A 279 15.24 -4.57 14.28
N ARG A 280 15.96 -4.54 15.41
CA ARG A 280 15.42 -4.95 16.71
C ARG A 280 14.33 -4.01 17.22
N LYS A 281 14.42 -2.72 16.89
CA LYS A 281 13.32 -1.79 17.11
C LYS A 281 12.11 -2.34 16.38
N PHE A 282 12.09 -2.36 15.05
CA PHE A 282 10.89 -2.66 14.27
C PHE A 282 10.37 -4.10 14.41
N LEU A 283 11.24 -5.10 14.54
CA LEU A 283 10.87 -6.52 14.50
C LEU A 283 10.99 -7.24 15.85
N ASP A 284 11.46 -6.55 16.89
CA ASP A 284 11.68 -7.13 18.23
C ASP A 284 12.55 -8.41 18.21
N THR A 285 13.47 -8.49 17.25
CA THR A 285 14.40 -9.62 17.08
C THR A 285 15.69 -9.14 16.41
N SER A 286 16.74 -9.97 16.41
CA SER A 286 17.97 -9.68 15.67
C SER A 286 17.85 -10.11 14.21
N PRO A 287 18.57 -9.46 13.26
CA PRO A 287 18.58 -9.87 11.86
C PRO A 287 18.95 -11.35 11.66
N TYR A 288 19.90 -11.85 12.45
CA TYR A 288 20.34 -13.24 12.37
C TYR A 288 19.26 -14.22 12.82
N GLN A 289 18.59 -13.95 13.94
CA GLN A 289 17.49 -14.77 14.43
C GLN A 289 16.30 -14.75 13.48
N TRP A 290 16.01 -13.57 12.91
CA TRP A 290 14.96 -13.43 11.90
C TRP A 290 15.25 -14.27 10.66
N LYS A 291 16.50 -14.26 10.16
CA LYS A 291 16.89 -15.06 8.99
C LYS A 291 16.74 -16.57 9.23
N ILE A 292 16.92 -17.05 10.46
CA ILE A 292 16.79 -18.48 10.80
C ILE A 292 15.31 -18.88 10.96
N ASN A 293 14.49 -18.02 11.55
CA ASN A 293 13.08 -18.33 11.87
C ASN A 293 12.15 -17.17 11.45
N PRO A 294 11.95 -16.93 10.15
CA PRO A 294 11.16 -15.79 9.68
C PRO A 294 9.69 -15.87 10.12
N GLU A 295 9.09 -17.07 10.13
CA GLU A 295 7.65 -17.30 10.38
C GLU A 295 7.12 -16.75 11.72
N ASN A 296 7.98 -16.56 12.73
CA ASN A 296 7.56 -16.11 14.06
C ASN A 296 7.49 -14.58 14.24
N TYR A 297 7.98 -13.80 13.27
CA TYR A 297 8.25 -12.36 13.48
C TYR A 297 7.59 -11.42 12.46
N GLU A 298 6.98 -11.95 11.40
CA GLU A 298 6.33 -11.16 10.34
C GLU A 298 5.17 -10.30 10.89
N HIS A 299 4.41 -10.81 11.86
CA HIS A 299 3.30 -10.06 12.45
C HIS A 299 3.70 -8.90 13.38
N LYS A 300 5.00 -8.68 13.66
CA LYS A 300 5.44 -7.72 14.69
C LYS A 300 5.64 -6.29 14.22
N LEU A 301 5.73 -6.03 12.91
CA LEU A 301 5.83 -4.66 12.37
C LEU A 301 4.60 -3.81 12.72
N LEU A 302 3.46 -4.46 12.99
CA LEU A 302 2.17 -3.87 13.36
C LEU A 302 2.15 -3.16 14.73
N ASN A 303 3.20 -3.31 15.57
CA ASN A 303 3.21 -2.74 16.92
C ASN A 303 3.91 -1.37 17.03
N PHE A 304 4.54 -0.88 15.96
CA PHE A 304 5.07 0.48 15.94
C PHE A 304 3.94 1.45 15.70
N ARG A 305 3.95 2.61 16.38
CA ARG A 305 2.94 3.68 16.35
C ARG A 305 2.66 4.31 14.98
N ILE A 306 2.92 3.63 13.88
CA ILE A 306 2.03 3.67 12.73
C ILE A 306 0.67 3.21 13.25
N SER A 307 -0.43 3.82 12.86
CA SER A 307 -1.75 3.31 13.25
C SER A 307 -2.02 2.01 12.47
N ALA A 308 -1.32 0.96 12.87
CA ALA A 308 -1.65 -0.44 12.64
C ALA A 308 -2.53 -0.93 13.80
N LEU A 309 -3.31 -0.02 14.42
CA LEU A 309 -4.42 -0.45 15.27
C LEU A 309 -5.43 -1.10 14.37
N LYS A 310 -5.35 -2.44 14.31
CA LYS A 310 -6.35 -3.37 13.79
C LYS A 310 -7.08 -2.78 12.59
N GLY A 311 -6.53 -3.00 11.40
CA GLY A 311 -7.31 -2.87 10.17
C GLY A 311 -8.50 -3.81 10.25
N TRP A 312 -9.59 -3.31 10.84
CA TRP A 312 -10.98 -3.73 10.83
C TRP A 312 -11.37 -5.12 11.32
#